data_AF-A0A3G2HXM0-F1
#
_entry.id   AF-A0A3G2HXM0-F1
#
_cell.length_a   1.000
_cell.length_b   1.000
_cell.length_c   1.000
_cell.angle_alpha   90.00
_cell.angle_beta   90.00
_cell.angle_gamma   90.00
#
_symmetry.space_group_name_H-M   'P 1'
#
loop_
_entity.id
_entity.type
_entity.pdbx_description
1 polymer ?
#
loop_
_entity_poly.entity_id
_entity_poly.type
_entity_poly.pdbx_seq_one_letter_code
_entity_poly.pdbx_strand_id
1 'polypeptide(L)'
;MKHRTRNTRNQALRSPEQKEDRRGLLIALGLHGLLLLAILAGALFSAAPKTPNAVQVELWMDGVAPDAAVNADPEAPEAEPEPQPEPEPVAEPEPTPEPEPEPPPTPKPPPEPEKVTPPAEPEVDPEIALEQARKEREQKEREEKLEQERQEKQRQDKLAAERREREQKEKQEQERKDKAEADAKAKAEAERKAKAEADAKARADAERKAKAEAEAKADAEAKAKADAERKARAAAAAKAKADAERKAKEEAFRRAMREGAPGRPGGTADRNQAGGGGGDGGYAAKVRACVQPGVVYSTPARSEVRGNPTLQYRVDLNADGTPNRVQIKRSSGIALFDDAVSKGLARCSPFPKPPSGQYPSYIDGEYRMFD
;
A
#
# COMPACT_ATOMS: atom_id res chain seq x y z
N MET A 1 -3.81 -54.10 -11.41
CA MET A 1 -4.75 -53.42 -10.50
C MET A 1 -3.97 -52.95 -9.26
N LYS A 2 -3.69 -51.66 -9.14
CA LYS A 2 -2.99 -51.06 -7.98
C LYS A 2 -3.74 -49.81 -7.54
N HIS A 3 -4.20 -49.83 -6.29
CA HIS A 3 -5.03 -48.81 -5.66
C HIS A 3 -4.29 -47.46 -5.54
N ARG A 4 -4.90 -46.39 -6.08
CA ARG A 4 -4.56 -45.00 -5.73
C ARG A 4 -5.36 -44.62 -4.49
N THR A 5 -4.71 -44.61 -3.34
CA THR A 5 -5.20 -43.96 -2.11
C THR A 5 -5.20 -42.44 -2.31
N ARG A 6 -6.36 -41.86 -2.58
CA ARG A 6 -6.56 -40.40 -2.51
C ARG A 6 -6.63 -40.01 -1.04
N ASN A 7 -5.71 -39.14 -0.63
CA ASN A 7 -5.65 -38.53 0.68
C ASN A 7 -6.76 -37.47 0.82
N THR A 8 -7.97 -37.91 1.17
CA THR A 8 -9.07 -37.04 1.62
C THR A 8 -9.09 -37.01 3.15
N ARG A 9 -8.23 -36.19 3.75
CA ARG A 9 -8.39 -35.76 5.16
C ARG A 9 -8.38 -34.24 5.18
N ASN A 10 -9.48 -33.68 5.72
CA ASN A 10 -9.75 -32.25 6.02
C ASN A 10 -10.82 -31.54 5.15
N GLN A 11 -11.90 -32.21 4.73
CA GLN A 11 -13.11 -31.53 4.20
C GLN A 11 -14.46 -31.97 4.82
N ALA A 12 -14.47 -32.60 5.99
CA ALA A 12 -15.70 -32.81 6.77
C ALA A 12 -15.32 -32.58 8.24
N LEU A 13 -16.00 -31.77 9.07
CA LEU A 13 -17.43 -31.51 9.21
C LEU A 13 -17.60 -30.07 9.72
N ARG A 14 -18.26 -29.19 8.96
CA ARG A 14 -18.78 -27.92 9.52
C ARG A 14 -20.28 -28.05 9.61
N SER A 15 -20.86 -27.77 10.78
CA SER A 15 -22.31 -27.78 10.97
C SER A 15 -22.98 -26.81 9.98
N PRO A 16 -24.25 -27.05 9.61
CA PRO A 16 -25.00 -26.11 8.77
C PRO A 16 -24.97 -24.69 9.34
N GLU A 17 -25.09 -24.54 10.66
CA GLU A 17 -25.00 -23.25 11.35
C GLU A 17 -23.64 -22.56 11.16
N GLN A 18 -22.52 -23.29 11.26
CA GLN A 18 -21.20 -22.71 10.99
C GLN A 18 -20.97 -22.27 9.54
N LYS A 19 -21.75 -22.79 8.59
CA LYS A 19 -21.73 -22.33 7.19
C LYS A 19 -22.56 -21.05 7.05
N GLU A 20 -23.66 -20.93 7.77
CA GLU A 20 -24.50 -19.74 7.82
C GLU A 20 -23.80 -18.58 8.54
N ASP A 21 -23.15 -18.83 9.68
CA ASP A 21 -22.36 -17.83 10.40
C ASP A 21 -21.23 -17.24 9.55
N ARG A 22 -20.54 -18.08 8.76
CA ARG A 22 -19.49 -17.60 7.85
C ARG A 22 -20.06 -16.82 6.68
N ARG A 23 -21.23 -17.19 6.16
CA ARG A 23 -21.91 -16.42 5.12
C ARG A 23 -22.37 -15.07 5.68
N GLY A 24 -22.95 -15.06 6.87
CA GLY A 24 -23.33 -13.84 7.60
C GLY A 24 -22.14 -12.93 7.86
N LEU A 25 -21.02 -13.47 8.35
CA LEU A 25 -19.79 -12.72 8.57
C LEU A 25 -19.21 -12.14 7.26
N LEU A 26 -19.22 -12.90 6.17
CA LEU A 26 -18.76 -12.42 4.87
C LEU A 26 -19.68 -11.32 4.30
N ILE A 27 -20.99 -11.46 4.46
CA ILE A 27 -21.97 -10.44 4.06
C ILE A 27 -21.79 -9.19 4.91
N ALA A 28 -21.67 -9.33 6.22
CA ALA A 28 -21.45 -8.21 7.14
C ALA A 28 -20.15 -7.45 6.81
N LEU A 29 -19.04 -8.15 6.60
CA LEU A 29 -17.76 -7.55 6.20
C LEU A 29 -17.86 -6.87 4.83
N GLY A 30 -18.60 -7.45 3.87
CA GLY A 30 -18.85 -6.84 2.58
C GLY A 30 -19.66 -5.53 2.68
N LEU A 31 -20.70 -5.52 3.52
CA LEU A 31 -21.56 -4.36 3.72
C LEU A 31 -20.82 -3.23 4.45
N HIS A 32 -20.00 -3.55 5.45
CA HIS A 32 -19.12 -2.57 6.10
C HIS A 32 -18.04 -2.05 5.15
N GLY A 33 -17.47 -2.91 4.30
CA GLY A 33 -16.52 -2.49 3.26
C GLY A 33 -17.14 -1.50 2.27
N LEU A 34 -18.39 -1.74 1.87
CA LEU A 34 -19.15 -0.86 0.98
C LEU A 34 -19.47 0.48 1.64
N LEU A 35 -19.86 0.48 2.92
CA LEU A 35 -20.08 1.71 3.70
C LEU A 35 -18.80 2.55 3.80
N LEU A 36 -17.67 1.92 4.12
CA LEU A 36 -16.38 2.61 4.20
C LEU A 36 -15.95 3.18 2.84
N LEU A 37 -16.19 2.45 1.75
CA LEU A 37 -15.95 2.93 0.39
C LEU A 37 -16.84 4.14 0.04
N ALA A 38 -18.11 4.13 0.44
CA ALA A 38 -19.02 5.25 0.23
C ALA A 38 -18.59 6.49 1.02
N ILE A 39 -18.12 6.33 2.26
CA ILE A 39 -17.59 7.42 3.09
C ILE A 39 -16.29 7.99 2.47
N LEU A 40 -15.37 7.13 2.03
CA LEU A 40 -14.14 7.55 1.37
C LEU A 40 -14.41 8.25 0.03
N ALA A 41 -15.34 7.73 -0.77
CA ALA A 41 -15.76 8.38 -2.01
C ALA A 41 -16.42 9.74 -1.73
N GLY A 42 -17.25 9.83 -0.69
CA GLY A 42 -17.84 11.09 -0.22
C GLY A 42 -16.78 12.10 0.23
N ALA A 43 -15.76 11.66 0.95
CA ALA A 43 -14.65 12.52 1.38
C ALA A 43 -13.77 13.01 0.21
N LEU A 44 -13.58 12.18 -0.83
CA LEU A 44 -12.83 12.55 -2.03
C LEU A 44 -13.63 13.45 -2.99
N PHE A 45 -14.96 13.35 -3.00
CA PHE A 45 -15.84 14.20 -3.82
C PHE A 45 -16.41 15.42 -3.08
N SER A 46 -16.25 15.50 -1.75
CA SER A 46 -16.64 16.68 -0.98
C SER A 46 -15.57 17.76 -1.13
N ALA A 47 -15.67 18.54 -2.19
CA ALA A 47 -15.05 19.85 -2.23
C ALA A 47 -15.72 20.69 -1.13
N ALA A 48 -15.00 20.97 -0.04
CA ALA A 48 -15.43 21.96 0.93
C ALA A 48 -15.68 23.28 0.18
N PRO A 49 -16.89 23.88 0.25
CA PRO A 49 -17.12 25.18 -0.35
C PRO A 49 -16.14 26.18 0.30
N LYS A 50 -15.30 26.81 -0.51
CA LYS A 50 -14.35 27.86 -0.07
C LYS A 50 -15.08 29.18 0.16
N THR A 51 -16.10 29.15 1.00
CA THR A 51 -16.75 30.30 1.62
C THR A 51 -17.53 29.73 2.81
N PRO A 52 -17.13 29.99 4.07
CA PRO A 52 -18.04 29.80 5.19
C PRO A 52 -19.06 30.93 5.13
N ASN A 53 -19.96 30.89 4.15
CA ASN A 53 -21.17 31.67 4.23
C ASN A 53 -21.95 31.03 5.36
N ALA A 54 -22.00 31.71 6.50
CA ALA A 54 -22.86 31.32 7.60
C ALA A 54 -24.25 31.08 7.01
N VAL A 55 -24.66 29.81 6.99
CA VAL A 55 -26.05 29.46 6.69
C VAL A 55 -26.83 30.02 7.87
N GLN A 56 -27.31 31.25 7.71
CA GLN A 56 -28.25 31.87 8.61
C GLN A 56 -29.54 31.09 8.44
N VAL A 57 -29.68 30.04 9.24
CA VAL A 57 -30.99 29.49 9.55
C VAL A 57 -31.68 30.60 10.34
N GLU A 58 -32.57 31.35 9.71
CA GLU A 58 -33.52 32.19 10.43
C GLU A 58 -34.38 31.28 11.31
N LEU A 59 -33.88 31.04 12.51
CA LEU A 59 -34.63 30.50 13.61
C LEU A 59 -35.49 31.67 14.10
N TRP A 60 -36.72 31.75 13.63
CA TRP A 60 -37.75 32.55 14.29
C TRP A 60 -38.01 31.90 15.65
N MET A 61 -37.18 32.23 16.63
CA MET A 61 -37.44 32.01 18.04
C MET A 61 -37.20 33.33 18.76
N ASP A 62 -38.31 33.85 19.27
CA ASP A 62 -38.41 34.96 20.19
C ASP A 62 -37.49 34.72 21.41
N GLY A 63 -36.55 35.62 21.69
CA GLY A 63 -35.88 35.68 22.99
C GLY A 63 -34.37 35.94 23.02
N VAL A 64 -34.03 37.20 23.32
CA VAL A 64 -32.95 37.74 24.19
C VAL A 64 -31.51 37.17 24.06
N ALA A 65 -30.58 38.07 23.72
CA ALA A 65 -29.11 37.88 23.74
C ALA A 65 -28.55 37.54 25.13
N PRO A 66 -27.30 37.01 25.24
CA PRO A 66 -26.17 37.94 25.46
C PRO A 66 -24.78 37.54 24.88
N ASP A 67 -23.99 38.59 24.68
CA ASP A 67 -22.54 38.79 24.91
C ASP A 67 -21.43 37.94 24.25
N ALA A 68 -20.73 38.63 23.35
CA ALA A 68 -19.31 39.03 23.39
C ALA A 68 -18.21 38.03 23.82
N ALA A 69 -17.21 37.87 22.95
CA ALA A 69 -15.78 38.03 23.31
C ALA A 69 -14.88 38.25 22.09
N VAL A 70 -14.40 39.49 21.98
CA VAL A 70 -13.10 39.99 21.50
C VAL A 70 -11.91 39.01 21.42
N ASN A 71 -11.10 39.19 20.37
CA ASN A 71 -9.65 39.53 20.36
C ASN A 71 -9.00 38.96 19.08
N ALA A 72 -8.65 39.79 18.09
CA ALA A 72 -7.46 40.64 17.98
C ALA A 72 -6.27 39.88 17.36
N ASP A 73 -5.93 40.26 16.13
CA ASP A 73 -4.65 39.96 15.48
C ASP A 73 -4.14 41.27 14.87
N PRO A 74 -2.96 41.79 15.28
CA PRO A 74 -2.34 42.95 14.69
C PRO A 74 -1.08 42.54 13.91
N GLU A 75 -1.04 42.77 12.60
CA GLU A 75 0.15 43.30 11.92
C GLU A 75 -0.14 43.52 10.44
N ALA A 76 -0.19 44.79 10.06
CA ALA A 76 0.05 45.24 8.71
C ALA A 76 1.50 45.75 8.62
N PRO A 77 2.15 45.57 7.47
CA PRO A 77 2.80 46.72 6.86
C PRO A 77 2.26 46.98 5.45
N GLU A 78 2.05 48.26 5.18
CA GLU A 78 1.57 48.86 3.93
C GLU A 78 2.40 48.43 2.70
N ALA A 79 1.69 48.16 1.61
CA ALA A 79 2.19 48.26 0.24
C ALA A 79 1.11 48.94 -0.61
N GLU A 80 1.59 49.78 -1.53
CA GLU A 80 0.90 50.87 -2.24
C GLU A 80 -0.39 50.47 -3.01
N PRO A 81 -1.34 51.42 -3.19
CA PRO A 81 -2.58 51.16 -3.91
C PRO A 81 -2.35 51.07 -5.43
N GLU A 82 -2.62 49.90 -6.02
CA GLU A 82 -2.83 49.75 -7.47
C GLU A 82 -4.26 50.20 -7.86
N PRO A 83 -4.44 50.73 -9.09
CA PRO A 83 -5.57 51.59 -9.45
C PRO A 83 -6.93 50.87 -9.49
N GLN A 84 -7.95 51.55 -8.98
CA GLN A 84 -9.35 51.11 -9.08
C GLN A 84 -9.79 51.02 -10.55
N PRO A 85 -10.52 49.97 -10.95
CA PRO A 85 -11.16 49.92 -12.26
C PRO A 85 -12.24 50.99 -12.38
N GLU A 86 -12.26 51.63 -13.55
CA GLU A 86 -13.24 52.64 -13.98
C GLU A 86 -14.68 52.07 -13.84
N PRO A 87 -15.62 52.81 -13.22
CA PRO A 87 -17.00 52.36 -13.15
C PRO A 87 -17.65 52.36 -14.54
N GLU A 88 -18.27 51.25 -14.89
CA GLU A 88 -19.13 51.13 -16.08
C GLU A 88 -20.23 52.22 -16.06
N PRO A 89 -20.55 52.84 -17.21
CA PRO A 89 -21.55 53.89 -17.27
C PRO A 89 -22.94 53.35 -16.90
N VAL A 90 -23.51 53.91 -15.84
CA VAL A 90 -24.90 53.76 -15.45
C VAL A 90 -25.78 54.32 -16.56
N ALA A 91 -26.74 53.51 -17.02
CA ALA A 91 -27.76 53.92 -17.97
C ALA A 91 -28.56 55.12 -17.43
N GLU A 92 -28.57 56.20 -18.20
CA GLU A 92 -29.39 57.38 -17.96
C GLU A 92 -30.88 57.02 -18.11
N PRO A 93 -31.76 57.48 -17.20
CA PRO A 93 -33.21 57.24 -17.32
C PRO A 93 -33.82 58.05 -18.48
N GLU A 94 -34.76 57.43 -19.20
CA GLU A 94 -35.50 58.04 -20.31
C GLU A 94 -36.21 59.35 -19.88
N PRO A 95 -36.14 60.43 -20.67
CA PRO A 95 -36.87 61.65 -20.39
C PRO A 95 -38.37 61.51 -20.71
N THR A 96 -39.18 61.80 -19.69
CA THR A 96 -40.62 62.02 -19.74
C THR A 96 -40.98 63.08 -20.80
N PRO A 97 -41.98 62.86 -21.68
CA PRO A 97 -42.41 63.87 -22.65
C PRO A 97 -43.12 65.05 -21.97
N GLU A 98 -42.64 66.26 -22.26
CA GLU A 98 -43.20 67.54 -21.81
C GLU A 98 -44.48 67.88 -22.62
N PRO A 99 -45.54 68.42 -21.99
CA PRO A 99 -46.80 68.77 -22.67
C PRO A 99 -46.66 70.03 -23.53
N GLU A 100 -47.04 69.92 -24.80
CA GLU A 100 -47.02 71.03 -25.76
C GLU A 100 -48.20 72.02 -25.52
N PRO A 101 -47.96 73.34 -25.53
CA PRO A 101 -48.90 74.37 -25.07
C PRO A 101 -50.02 74.75 -26.05
N GLU A 102 -51.08 75.34 -25.48
CA GLU A 102 -52.32 75.82 -26.11
C GLU A 102 -52.11 76.85 -27.24
N PRO A 103 -53.03 76.92 -28.23
CA PRO A 103 -52.92 77.81 -29.38
C PRO A 103 -53.31 79.27 -29.06
N PRO A 104 -52.51 80.28 -29.48
CA PRO A 104 -52.92 81.68 -29.43
C PRO A 104 -53.79 82.10 -30.64
N PRO A 105 -54.56 83.20 -30.50
CA PRO A 105 -55.70 83.52 -31.36
C PRO A 105 -55.37 84.15 -32.71
N THR A 106 -56.31 84.00 -33.63
CA THR A 106 -56.37 84.56 -34.99
C THR A 106 -56.19 86.09 -35.09
N PRO A 107 -55.40 86.57 -36.07
CA PRO A 107 -55.52 87.92 -36.62
C PRO A 107 -56.19 87.94 -38.02
N LYS A 108 -56.92 89.04 -38.30
CA LYS A 108 -57.73 89.35 -39.50
C LYS A 108 -56.89 89.63 -40.79
N PRO A 109 -57.50 89.54 -41.99
CA PRO A 109 -56.82 89.67 -43.30
C PRO A 109 -56.62 91.14 -43.72
N PRO A 110 -55.55 91.48 -44.48
CA PRO A 110 -55.64 91.79 -45.93
C PRO A 110 -54.28 91.65 -46.70
N PRO A 111 -54.11 92.15 -47.95
CA PRO A 111 -54.94 92.04 -49.16
C PRO A 111 -54.26 91.14 -50.24
N GLU A 112 -55.04 90.79 -51.24
CA GLU A 112 -54.69 89.98 -52.42
C GLU A 112 -53.64 90.65 -53.33
N PRO A 113 -52.54 89.95 -53.70
CA PRO A 113 -51.78 90.24 -54.90
C PRO A 113 -51.88 89.07 -55.90
N GLU A 114 -52.44 89.41 -57.06
CA GLU A 114 -52.23 88.88 -58.41
C GLU A 114 -51.90 87.38 -58.61
N LYS A 115 -52.88 86.71 -59.22
CA LYS A 115 -52.73 85.44 -59.94
C LYS A 115 -51.55 85.51 -60.92
N VAL A 116 -50.47 84.81 -60.58
CA VAL A 116 -49.60 84.21 -61.58
C VAL A 116 -50.15 82.82 -61.86
N THR A 117 -50.66 82.64 -63.07
CA THR A 117 -51.17 81.37 -63.59
C THR A 117 -50.11 80.28 -63.50
N PRO A 118 -50.34 79.16 -62.79
CA PRO A 118 -49.51 77.99 -62.96
C PRO A 118 -49.70 77.44 -64.39
N PRO A 119 -48.66 76.90 -65.03
CA PRO A 119 -48.82 76.22 -66.30
C PRO A 119 -49.73 75.02 -66.09
N ALA A 120 -50.67 74.82 -67.02
CA ALA A 120 -51.60 73.70 -67.04
C ALA A 120 -50.86 72.39 -66.72
N GLU A 121 -51.25 71.74 -65.63
CA GLU A 121 -50.91 70.34 -65.39
C GLU A 121 -51.48 69.53 -66.57
N PRO A 122 -50.70 68.62 -67.18
CA PRO A 122 -51.23 67.75 -68.20
C PRO A 122 -52.33 66.89 -67.56
N GLU A 123 -53.57 66.98 -68.08
CA GLU A 123 -54.66 66.06 -67.74
C GLU A 123 -54.22 64.64 -68.13
N VAL A 124 -53.59 63.92 -67.20
CA VAL A 124 -53.33 62.50 -67.35
C VAL A 124 -54.66 61.79 -67.16
N ASP A 125 -55.13 61.14 -68.23
CA ASP A 125 -56.36 60.36 -68.26
C ASP A 125 -56.45 59.44 -67.01
N PRO A 126 -57.53 59.48 -66.21
CA PRO A 126 -57.66 58.73 -64.95
C PRO A 126 -57.45 57.21 -65.11
N GLU A 127 -57.63 56.68 -66.31
CA GLU A 127 -57.43 55.27 -66.62
C GLU A 127 -55.94 54.87 -66.66
N ILE A 128 -55.04 55.79 -67.06
CA ILE A 128 -53.58 55.58 -67.09
C ILE A 128 -53.00 55.53 -65.67
N ALA A 129 -53.50 56.39 -64.78
CA ALA A 129 -53.08 56.42 -63.37
C ALA A 129 -53.46 55.12 -62.62
N LEU A 130 -54.63 54.55 -62.92
CA LEU A 130 -55.08 53.29 -62.33
C LEU A 130 -54.28 52.08 -62.84
N GLU A 131 -53.84 52.08 -64.11
CA GLU A 131 -52.99 51.02 -64.65
C GLU A 131 -51.56 51.07 -64.07
N GLN A 132 -50.99 52.28 -63.92
CA GLN A 132 -49.69 52.48 -63.27
C GLN A 132 -49.71 52.02 -61.80
N ALA A 133 -50.75 52.40 -61.04
CA ALA A 133 -50.93 51.94 -59.66
C ALA A 133 -51.07 50.41 -59.54
N ARG A 134 -51.71 49.74 -60.52
CA ARG A 134 -51.78 48.27 -60.57
C ARG A 134 -50.43 47.63 -60.84
N LYS A 135 -49.63 48.16 -61.78
CA LYS A 135 -48.28 47.64 -62.08
C LYS A 135 -47.31 47.85 -60.92
N GLU A 136 -47.37 48.98 -60.23
CA GLU A 136 -46.53 49.25 -59.05
C GLU A 136 -46.91 48.32 -57.89
N ARG A 137 -48.21 48.08 -57.67
CA ARG A 137 -48.68 47.11 -56.66
C ARG A 137 -48.25 45.68 -56.98
N GLU A 138 -48.33 45.25 -58.24
CA GLU A 138 -47.88 43.93 -58.68
C GLU A 138 -46.35 43.77 -58.54
N GLN A 139 -45.57 44.82 -58.87
CA GLN A 139 -44.13 44.82 -58.66
C GLN A 139 -43.78 44.73 -57.17
N LYS A 140 -44.46 45.49 -56.32
CA LYS A 140 -44.26 45.45 -54.87
C LYS A 140 -44.62 44.09 -54.27
N GLU A 141 -45.74 43.49 -54.69
CA GLU A 141 -46.14 42.14 -54.24
C GLU A 141 -45.13 41.07 -54.72
N ARG A 142 -44.57 41.23 -55.93
CA ARG A 142 -43.52 40.34 -56.45
C ARG A 142 -42.20 40.50 -55.70
N GLU A 143 -41.82 41.71 -55.30
CA GLU A 143 -40.63 41.99 -54.50
C GLU A 143 -40.79 41.48 -53.05
N GLU A 144 -41.94 41.71 -52.42
CA GLU A 144 -42.29 41.15 -51.10
C GLU A 144 -42.26 39.62 -51.12
N LYS A 145 -42.79 38.99 -52.18
CA LYS A 145 -42.75 37.52 -52.33
C LYS A 145 -41.32 37.00 -52.51
N LEU A 146 -40.48 37.70 -53.28
CA LEU A 146 -39.07 37.31 -53.47
C LEU A 146 -38.27 37.45 -52.17
N GLU A 147 -38.54 38.49 -51.38
CA GLU A 147 -37.91 38.68 -50.07
C GLU A 147 -38.40 37.63 -49.05
N GLN A 148 -39.70 37.28 -49.04
CA GLN A 148 -40.21 36.17 -48.24
C GLN A 148 -39.56 34.83 -48.61
N GLU A 149 -39.43 34.52 -49.91
CA GLU A 149 -38.75 33.29 -50.37
C GLU A 149 -37.27 33.28 -49.96
N ARG A 150 -36.58 34.43 -50.03
CA ARG A 150 -35.20 34.57 -49.58
C ARG A 150 -35.06 34.38 -48.06
N GLN A 151 -35.98 34.94 -47.26
CA GLN A 151 -35.99 34.74 -45.82
C GLN A 151 -36.30 33.29 -45.44
N GLU A 152 -37.24 32.64 -46.12
CA GLU A 152 -37.52 31.23 -45.91
C GLU A 152 -36.31 30.35 -46.25
N LYS A 153 -35.65 30.61 -47.38
CA LYS A 153 -34.42 29.91 -47.76
C LYS A 153 -33.30 30.12 -46.75
N GLN A 154 -33.09 31.35 -46.26
CA GLN A 154 -32.11 31.63 -45.21
C GLN A 154 -32.43 30.89 -43.90
N ARG A 155 -33.71 30.80 -43.52
CA ARG A 155 -34.15 30.03 -42.34
C ARG A 155 -33.90 28.54 -42.55
N GLN A 156 -34.20 27.99 -43.72
CA GLN A 156 -33.92 26.59 -44.05
C GLN A 156 -32.41 26.28 -44.06
N ASP A 157 -31.60 27.14 -44.65
CA ASP A 157 -30.14 27.00 -44.66
C ASP A 157 -29.55 27.07 -43.24
N LYS A 158 -30.05 27.98 -42.40
CA LYS A 158 -29.64 28.09 -41.00
C LYS A 158 -30.02 26.84 -40.19
N LEU A 159 -31.24 26.33 -40.33
CA LEU A 159 -31.68 25.09 -39.69
C LEU A 159 -30.88 23.87 -40.17
N ALA A 160 -30.57 23.81 -41.47
CA ALA A 160 -29.74 22.74 -42.03
C ALA A 160 -28.29 22.81 -41.52
N ALA A 161 -27.72 24.01 -41.39
CA ALA A 161 -26.41 24.22 -40.81
C ALA A 161 -26.37 23.82 -39.32
N GLU A 162 -27.36 24.24 -38.53
CA GLU A 162 -27.46 23.88 -37.11
C GLU A 162 -27.61 22.37 -36.92
N ARG A 163 -28.42 21.70 -37.74
CA ARG A 163 -28.58 20.24 -37.71
C ARG A 163 -27.26 19.52 -38.04
N ARG A 164 -26.50 20.01 -39.02
CA ARG A 164 -25.19 19.44 -39.38
C ARG A 164 -24.16 19.64 -38.27
N GLU A 165 -24.13 20.82 -37.64
CA GLU A 165 -23.24 21.10 -36.52
C GLU A 165 -23.57 20.20 -35.32
N ARG A 166 -24.85 20.04 -35.01
CA ARG A 166 -25.30 19.15 -33.94
C ARG A 166 -24.94 17.69 -34.22
N GLU A 167 -25.16 17.20 -35.44
CA GLU A 167 -24.79 15.83 -35.82
C GLU A 167 -23.27 15.61 -35.76
N GLN A 168 -22.47 16.62 -36.13
CA GLN A 168 -21.00 16.55 -35.98
C GLN A 168 -20.57 16.54 -34.51
N LYS A 169 -21.18 17.36 -33.65
CA LYS A 169 -20.92 17.36 -32.20
C LYS A 169 -21.29 16.02 -31.57
N GLU A 170 -22.46 15.47 -31.90
CA GLU A 170 -22.91 14.17 -31.41
C GLU A 170 -21.97 13.04 -31.88
N LYS A 171 -21.52 13.07 -33.15
CA LYS A 171 -20.51 12.12 -33.67
C LYS A 171 -19.16 12.24 -32.95
N GLN A 172 -18.66 13.45 -32.74
CA GLN A 172 -17.40 13.67 -32.01
C GLN A 172 -17.50 13.24 -30.55
N GLU A 173 -18.63 13.52 -29.89
CA GLU A 173 -18.85 13.08 -28.51
C GLU A 173 -18.92 11.55 -28.43
N GLN A 174 -19.61 10.90 -29.37
CA GLN A 174 -19.68 9.44 -29.43
C GLN A 174 -18.29 8.83 -29.68
N GLU A 175 -17.53 9.34 -30.64
CA GLU A 175 -16.17 8.87 -30.92
C GLU A 175 -15.23 9.07 -29.71
N ARG A 176 -15.37 10.18 -28.98
CA ARG A 176 -14.63 10.39 -27.73
C ARG A 176 -15.03 9.41 -26.63
N LYS A 177 -16.32 9.09 -26.48
CA LYS A 177 -16.82 8.09 -25.54
C LYS A 177 -16.31 6.70 -25.89
N ASP A 178 -16.43 6.30 -27.15
CA ASP A 178 -15.97 4.99 -27.64
C ASP A 178 -14.45 4.83 -27.46
N LYS A 179 -13.68 5.88 -27.76
CA LYS A 179 -12.22 5.89 -27.54
C LYS A 179 -11.85 5.83 -26.06
N ALA A 180 -12.57 6.56 -25.20
CA ALA A 180 -12.34 6.53 -23.75
C ALA A 180 -12.69 5.16 -23.15
N GLU A 181 -13.78 4.53 -23.59
CA GLU A 181 -14.15 3.18 -23.17
C GLU A 181 -13.13 2.14 -23.66
N ALA A 182 -12.66 2.25 -24.90
CA ALA A 182 -11.63 1.37 -25.45
C ALA A 182 -10.30 1.49 -24.67
N ASP A 183 -9.85 2.71 -24.37
CA ASP A 183 -8.63 2.94 -23.55
C ASP A 183 -8.80 2.43 -22.11
N ALA A 184 -9.95 2.68 -21.49
CA ALA A 184 -10.26 2.18 -20.15
C ALA A 184 -10.27 0.64 -20.11
N LYS A 185 -10.88 -0.01 -21.11
CA LYS A 185 -10.92 -1.46 -21.23
C LYS A 185 -9.53 -2.04 -21.49
N ALA A 186 -8.73 -1.42 -22.36
CA ALA A 186 -7.35 -1.83 -22.62
C ALA A 186 -6.45 -1.72 -21.38
N LYS A 187 -6.56 -0.62 -20.62
CA LYS A 187 -5.84 -0.44 -19.35
C LYS A 187 -6.29 -1.45 -18.30
N ALA A 188 -7.59 -1.69 -18.15
CA ALA A 188 -8.11 -2.67 -17.21
C ALA A 188 -7.66 -4.11 -17.55
N GLU A 189 -7.61 -4.46 -18.84
CA GLU A 189 -7.11 -5.76 -19.29
C GLU A 189 -5.60 -5.90 -19.05
N ALA A 190 -4.81 -4.86 -19.37
CA ALA A 190 -3.38 -4.83 -19.11
C ALA A 190 -3.06 -4.97 -17.61
N GLU A 191 -3.79 -4.25 -16.75
CA GLU A 191 -3.62 -4.34 -15.29
C GLU A 191 -4.01 -5.72 -14.75
N ARG A 192 -5.12 -6.29 -15.24
CA ARG A 192 -5.52 -7.66 -14.86
C ARG A 192 -4.48 -8.69 -15.28
N LYS A 193 -3.93 -8.57 -16.49
CA LYS A 193 -2.90 -9.48 -16.98
C LYS A 193 -1.60 -9.35 -16.17
N ALA A 194 -1.16 -8.13 -15.89
CA ALA A 194 0.01 -7.88 -15.04
C ALA A 194 -0.17 -8.45 -13.62
N LYS A 195 -1.34 -8.24 -13.02
CA LYS A 195 -1.66 -8.78 -11.68
C LYS A 195 -1.72 -10.31 -11.67
N ALA A 196 -2.30 -10.92 -12.70
CA ALA A 196 -2.35 -12.38 -12.84
C ALA A 196 -0.96 -12.98 -13.01
N GLU A 197 -0.09 -12.36 -13.81
CA GLU A 197 1.29 -12.81 -14.01
C GLU A 197 2.12 -12.66 -12.72
N ALA A 198 1.95 -11.55 -11.99
CA ALA A 198 2.60 -11.35 -10.70
C ALA A 198 2.15 -12.38 -9.64
N ASP A 199 0.85 -12.67 -9.54
CA ASP A 199 0.33 -13.69 -8.60
C ASP A 199 0.83 -15.10 -8.99
N ALA A 200 0.83 -15.43 -10.28
CA ALA A 200 1.35 -16.71 -10.77
C ALA A 200 2.84 -16.89 -10.45
N LYS A 201 3.65 -15.83 -10.65
CA LYS A 201 5.08 -15.85 -10.32
C LYS A 201 5.31 -15.99 -8.81
N ALA A 202 4.56 -15.24 -8.00
CA ALA A 202 4.65 -15.32 -6.53
C ALA A 202 4.29 -16.72 -6.01
N ARG A 203 3.25 -17.35 -6.56
CA ARG A 203 2.88 -18.74 -6.22
C ARG A 203 3.95 -19.75 -6.65
N ALA A 204 4.49 -19.60 -7.85
CA ALA A 204 5.54 -20.50 -8.34
C ALA A 204 6.82 -20.41 -7.49
N ASP A 205 7.22 -19.20 -7.09
CA ASP A 205 8.38 -18.99 -6.22
C ASP A 205 8.13 -19.52 -4.81
N ALA A 206 6.93 -19.33 -4.26
CA ALA A 206 6.54 -19.89 -2.97
C ALA A 206 6.53 -21.43 -2.99
N GLU A 207 6.00 -22.04 -4.05
CA GLU A 207 5.97 -23.50 -4.21
C GLU A 207 7.38 -24.08 -4.36
N ARG A 208 8.25 -23.43 -5.15
CA ARG A 208 9.66 -23.83 -5.28
C ARG A 208 10.39 -23.75 -3.95
N LYS A 209 10.19 -22.68 -3.19
CA LYS A 209 10.81 -22.52 -1.87
C LYS A 209 10.32 -23.56 -0.88
N ALA A 210 9.01 -23.83 -0.85
CA ALA A 210 8.43 -24.86 0.01
C ALA A 210 8.95 -26.27 -0.35
N LYS A 211 9.06 -26.58 -1.64
CA LYS A 211 9.58 -27.87 -2.11
C LYS A 211 11.07 -28.03 -1.78
N ALA A 212 11.88 -27.00 -1.98
CA ALA A 212 13.30 -27.00 -1.63
C ALA A 212 13.52 -27.16 -0.12
N GLU A 213 12.72 -26.50 0.71
CA GLU A 213 12.81 -26.63 2.17
C GLU A 213 12.37 -28.01 2.66
N ALA A 214 11.34 -28.60 2.03
CA ALA A 214 10.90 -29.96 2.34
C ALA A 214 11.96 -31.01 1.93
N GLU A 215 12.59 -30.85 0.77
CA GLU A 215 13.64 -31.74 0.29
C GLU A 215 14.90 -31.63 1.17
N ALA A 216 15.31 -30.41 1.54
CA ALA A 216 16.43 -30.20 2.47
C ALA A 216 16.17 -30.82 3.86
N LYS A 217 14.93 -30.73 4.37
CA LYS A 217 14.55 -31.38 5.63
C LYS A 217 14.58 -32.91 5.52
N ALA A 218 14.09 -33.47 4.41
CA ALA A 218 14.12 -34.91 4.17
C ALA A 218 15.56 -35.45 4.06
N ASP A 219 16.43 -34.76 3.33
CA ASP A 219 17.85 -35.14 3.21
C ASP A 219 18.59 -35.04 4.55
N ALA A 220 18.31 -34.00 5.35
CA ALA A 220 18.88 -33.86 6.68
C ALA A 220 18.43 -34.99 7.63
N GLU A 221 17.14 -35.36 7.60
CA GLU A 221 16.61 -36.47 8.40
C GLU A 221 17.19 -37.82 7.97
N ALA A 222 17.30 -38.06 6.65
CA ALA A 222 17.90 -39.28 6.10
C ALA A 222 19.37 -39.41 6.51
N LYS A 223 20.14 -38.32 6.41
CA LYS A 223 21.55 -38.30 6.82
C LYS A 223 21.70 -38.52 8.32
N ALA A 224 20.85 -37.92 9.14
CA ALA A 224 20.86 -38.12 10.59
C ALA A 224 20.54 -39.57 10.98
N LYS A 225 19.56 -40.22 10.32
CA LYS A 225 19.24 -41.64 10.53
C LYS A 225 20.39 -42.55 10.10
N ALA A 226 21.02 -42.29 8.96
CA ALA A 226 22.16 -43.06 8.48
C ALA A 226 23.39 -42.95 9.42
N ASP A 227 23.70 -41.76 9.91
CA ASP A 227 24.78 -41.55 10.88
C ASP A 227 24.49 -42.24 12.22
N ALA A 228 23.24 -42.19 12.69
CA ALA A 228 22.80 -42.87 13.91
C ALA A 228 22.91 -44.39 13.78
N GLU A 229 22.46 -44.97 12.65
CA GLU A 229 22.58 -46.41 12.39
C GLU A 229 24.05 -46.85 12.30
N ARG A 230 24.90 -46.05 11.63
CA ARG A 230 26.33 -46.35 11.51
C ARG A 230 27.03 -46.33 12.87
N LYS A 231 26.73 -45.34 13.72
CA LYS A 231 27.24 -45.27 15.10
C LYS A 231 26.74 -46.44 15.95
N ALA A 232 25.47 -46.82 15.84
CA ALA A 232 24.91 -47.96 16.56
C ALA A 232 25.59 -49.29 16.15
N ARG A 233 25.79 -49.52 14.85
CA ARG A 233 26.52 -50.69 14.33
C ARG A 233 27.99 -50.69 14.76
N ALA A 234 28.67 -49.54 14.73
CA ALA A 234 30.05 -49.43 15.18
C ALA A 234 30.19 -49.69 16.69
N ALA A 235 29.28 -49.16 17.51
CA ALA A 235 29.24 -49.42 18.95
C ALA A 235 28.94 -50.90 19.27
N ALA A 236 28.00 -51.52 18.55
CA ALA A 236 27.70 -52.94 18.69
C ALA A 236 28.90 -53.82 18.30
N ALA A 237 29.59 -53.50 17.20
CA ALA A 237 30.79 -54.21 16.75
C ALA A 237 31.96 -54.02 17.74
N ALA A 238 32.16 -52.82 18.28
CA ALA A 238 33.18 -52.54 19.29
C ALA A 238 32.89 -53.30 20.59
N LYS A 239 31.63 -53.31 21.05
CA LYS A 239 31.22 -54.09 22.23
C LYS A 239 31.41 -55.59 22.01
N ALA A 240 31.04 -56.11 20.84
CA ALA A 240 31.27 -57.53 20.50
C ALA A 240 32.77 -57.89 20.48
N LYS A 241 33.63 -57.03 19.92
CA LYS A 241 35.09 -57.21 19.96
C LYS A 241 35.65 -57.13 21.37
N ALA A 242 35.19 -56.17 22.18
CA ALA A 242 35.62 -56.04 23.57
C ALA A 242 35.17 -57.22 24.45
N ASP A 243 33.93 -57.72 24.26
CA ASP A 243 33.44 -58.92 24.95
C ASP A 243 34.20 -60.18 24.51
N ALA A 244 34.56 -60.29 23.22
CA ALA A 244 35.41 -61.38 22.71
C ALA A 244 36.84 -61.30 23.26
N GLU A 245 37.46 -60.12 23.27
CA GLU A 245 38.77 -59.92 23.89
C GLU A 245 38.74 -60.15 25.40
N ARG A 246 37.69 -59.74 26.11
CA ARG A 246 37.55 -60.00 27.54
C ARG A 246 37.43 -61.50 27.79
N LYS A 247 36.62 -62.23 27.02
CA LYS A 247 36.55 -63.70 27.13
C LYS A 247 37.91 -64.35 26.82
N ALA A 248 38.61 -63.89 25.80
CA ALA A 248 39.95 -64.40 25.47
C ALA A 248 40.99 -64.07 26.55
N LYS A 249 40.96 -62.85 27.12
CA LYS A 249 41.82 -62.43 28.24
C LYS A 249 41.45 -63.12 29.54
N GLU A 250 40.17 -63.40 29.79
CA GLU A 250 39.70 -64.15 30.96
C GLU A 250 40.09 -65.62 30.84
N GLU A 251 40.01 -66.22 29.65
CA GLU A 251 40.52 -67.56 29.38
C GLU A 251 42.06 -67.61 29.50
N ALA A 252 42.77 -66.62 28.94
CA ALA A 252 44.21 -66.46 29.08
C ALA A 252 44.63 -66.15 30.52
N PHE A 253 43.86 -65.37 31.27
CA PHE A 253 44.08 -65.06 32.68
C PHE A 253 43.74 -66.26 33.56
N ARG A 254 42.73 -67.05 33.24
CA ARG A 254 42.43 -68.32 33.92
C ARG A 254 43.53 -69.35 33.66
N ARG A 255 44.13 -69.31 32.46
CA ARG A 255 45.35 -70.05 32.12
C ARG A 255 46.59 -69.50 32.86
N ALA A 256 46.73 -68.19 32.98
CA ALA A 256 47.85 -67.53 33.67
C ALA A 256 47.72 -67.55 35.21
N MET A 257 46.52 -67.61 35.79
CA MET A 257 46.26 -67.83 37.23
C MET A 257 46.52 -69.27 37.64
N ARG A 258 46.55 -70.20 36.68
CA ARG A 258 47.16 -71.53 36.87
C ARG A 258 48.69 -71.45 36.96
N GLU A 259 49.30 -70.31 36.61
CA GLU A 259 50.75 -70.11 36.49
C GLU A 259 51.35 -68.88 37.23
N GLY A 260 50.56 -67.99 37.87
CA GLY A 260 51.01 -67.03 38.91
C GLY A 260 51.26 -65.54 38.54
N ALA A 261 50.49 -64.64 39.16
CA ALA A 261 50.81 -63.26 39.65
C ALA A 261 51.06 -62.06 38.65
N PRO A 262 51.06 -60.76 39.07
CA PRO A 262 50.01 -59.80 38.69
C PRO A 262 50.45 -58.39 38.14
N GLY A 263 49.50 -57.68 37.49
CA GLY A 263 49.18 -56.27 37.81
C GLY A 263 49.66 -55.11 36.91
N ARG A 264 48.68 -54.31 36.40
CA ARG A 264 48.61 -52.87 35.96
C ARG A 264 47.71 -52.77 34.70
N PRO A 265 46.98 -51.65 34.37
CA PRO A 265 47.26 -50.20 34.52
C PRO A 265 45.97 -49.38 34.92
N GLY A 266 45.89 -48.06 35.14
CA GLY A 266 46.57 -46.90 34.56
C GLY A 266 45.76 -46.29 33.39
N GLY A 267 44.96 -45.24 33.65
CA GLY A 267 44.56 -44.24 32.65
C GLY A 267 43.07 -44.12 32.31
N THR A 268 42.44 -43.01 32.72
CA THR A 268 41.31 -42.39 32.00
C THR A 268 41.29 -40.87 32.26
N ALA A 269 41.75 -40.11 31.28
CA ALA A 269 41.51 -38.67 31.15
C ALA A 269 40.08 -38.41 30.63
N ASP A 270 39.11 -39.12 31.21
CA ASP A 270 37.72 -39.12 30.80
C ASP A 270 36.97 -38.03 31.56
N ARG A 271 36.65 -36.96 30.83
CA ARG A 271 35.28 -36.44 30.64
C ARG A 271 35.40 -35.01 30.16
N ASN A 272 35.48 -34.85 28.84
CA ASN A 272 34.88 -33.69 28.19
C ASN A 272 33.39 -33.72 28.54
N GLN A 273 33.07 -33.03 29.64
CA GLN A 273 31.88 -32.23 29.88
C GLN A 273 30.60 -32.79 29.24
N ALA A 274 29.99 -33.74 29.94
CA ALA A 274 28.62 -34.14 29.71
C ALA A 274 27.85 -34.10 31.04
N GLY A 275 27.04 -33.06 31.19
CA GLY A 275 25.73 -33.15 31.82
C GLY A 275 25.63 -32.88 33.32
N GLY A 276 25.08 -31.71 33.64
CA GLY A 276 23.90 -31.61 34.50
C GLY A 276 24.10 -31.71 36.01
N GLY A 277 23.89 -30.58 36.68
CA GLY A 277 23.53 -30.52 38.09
C GLY A 277 24.70 -30.31 39.04
N GLY A 278 24.96 -29.04 39.35
CA GLY A 278 25.68 -28.59 40.56
C GLY A 278 27.00 -29.30 40.88
N GLY A 279 28.15 -28.73 40.46
CA GLY A 279 29.42 -29.11 41.11
C GLY A 279 30.73 -28.93 40.33
N ASP A 280 30.74 -28.60 39.05
CA ASP A 280 31.98 -28.67 38.24
C ASP A 280 32.82 -27.36 38.29
N GLY A 281 33.10 -26.85 39.49
CA GLY A 281 33.60 -25.49 39.76
C GLY A 281 35.06 -25.18 39.39
N GLY A 282 35.77 -26.03 38.66
CA GLY A 282 37.22 -25.86 38.44
C GLY A 282 37.57 -25.13 37.14
N TYR A 283 37.40 -25.84 36.01
CA TYR A 283 37.88 -25.37 34.71
C TYR A 283 36.85 -24.50 33.97
N ALA A 284 35.57 -24.90 34.00
CA ALA A 284 34.50 -24.14 33.38
C ALA A 284 34.37 -22.72 33.96
N ALA A 285 34.57 -22.57 35.28
CA ALA A 285 34.61 -21.27 35.95
C ALA A 285 35.78 -20.40 35.46
N LYS A 286 36.97 -20.98 35.27
CA LYS A 286 38.14 -20.26 34.71
C LYS A 286 37.88 -19.81 33.28
N VAL A 287 37.26 -20.67 32.46
CA VAL A 287 36.90 -20.32 31.09
C VAL A 287 35.88 -19.17 31.10
N ARG A 288 34.84 -19.25 31.93
CA ARG A 288 33.85 -18.17 32.07
C ARG A 288 34.48 -16.85 32.50
N ALA A 289 35.32 -16.87 33.53
CA ALA A 289 36.01 -15.67 34.01
C ALA A 289 36.90 -15.02 32.94
N CYS A 290 37.49 -15.81 32.05
CA CYS A 290 38.27 -15.30 30.91
C CYS A 290 37.37 -14.69 29.81
N VAL A 291 36.20 -15.29 29.57
CA VAL A 291 35.26 -14.89 28.52
C VAL A 291 34.43 -13.67 28.92
N GLN A 292 33.96 -13.62 30.16
CA GLN A 292 32.99 -12.67 30.68
C GLN A 292 33.37 -11.18 30.45
N PRO A 293 34.61 -10.73 30.67
CA PRO A 293 34.99 -9.34 30.39
C PRO A 293 34.88 -8.95 28.91
N GLY A 294 34.95 -9.93 28.01
CA GLY A 294 34.81 -9.72 26.57
C GLY A 294 33.36 -9.70 26.09
N VAL A 295 32.41 -10.17 26.90
CA VAL A 295 30.97 -10.20 26.60
C VAL A 295 30.34 -8.85 26.93
N VAL A 296 30.28 -7.97 25.93
CA VAL A 296 29.62 -6.67 26.07
C VAL A 296 28.14 -6.83 25.71
N TYR A 297 27.32 -7.08 26.72
CA TYR A 297 25.86 -7.22 26.57
C TYR A 297 25.15 -6.66 27.80
N SER A 298 24.16 -5.79 27.59
CA SER A 298 23.32 -5.27 28.68
C SER A 298 22.38 -6.38 29.15
N THR A 299 22.74 -7.06 30.23
CA THR A 299 21.93 -8.14 30.82
C THR A 299 20.65 -7.57 31.43
N PRO A 300 19.45 -7.94 30.91
CA PRO A 300 18.18 -7.49 31.46
C PRO A 300 17.91 -8.09 32.85
N ALA A 301 16.92 -7.56 33.58
CA ALA A 301 16.56 -8.16 34.87
C ALA A 301 16.04 -9.59 34.67
N ARG A 302 16.32 -10.47 35.65
CA ARG A 302 15.96 -11.89 35.56
C ARG A 302 14.45 -12.13 35.45
N SER A 303 13.63 -11.18 35.90
CA SER A 303 12.16 -11.20 35.76
C SER A 303 11.68 -10.95 34.33
N GLU A 304 12.48 -10.30 33.48
CA GLU A 304 12.10 -9.91 32.11
C GLU A 304 12.35 -11.03 31.09
N VAL A 305 13.20 -12.00 31.44
CA VAL A 305 13.60 -13.08 30.54
C VAL A 305 13.10 -14.42 31.07
N ARG A 306 12.38 -15.15 30.22
CA ARG A 306 11.90 -16.50 30.57
C ARG A 306 13.08 -17.47 30.64
N GLY A 307 13.43 -17.89 31.86
CA GLY A 307 14.48 -18.88 32.09
C GLY A 307 15.89 -18.28 32.08
N ASN A 308 16.89 -19.07 31.69
CA ASN A 308 18.28 -18.62 31.57
C ASN A 308 18.75 -18.90 30.12
N PRO A 309 18.73 -17.89 29.23
CA PRO A 309 19.23 -18.05 27.86
C PRO A 309 20.62 -18.66 27.89
N THR A 310 20.75 -19.79 27.20
CA THR A 310 21.96 -20.61 27.22
C THR A 310 22.34 -20.92 25.78
N LEU A 311 23.56 -20.55 25.40
CA LEU A 311 24.14 -20.96 24.12
C LEU A 311 25.19 -22.05 24.34
N GLN A 312 25.30 -22.94 23.36
CA GLN A 312 26.35 -23.95 23.30
C GLN A 312 27.35 -23.53 22.23
N TYR A 313 28.64 -23.59 22.55
CA TYR A 313 29.71 -23.15 21.67
C TYR A 313 30.80 -24.21 21.54
N ARG A 314 31.57 -24.09 20.45
CA ARG A 314 32.87 -24.74 20.24
C ARG A 314 33.91 -23.68 19.93
N VAL A 315 35.06 -23.73 20.59
CA VAL A 315 36.22 -22.92 20.24
C VAL A 315 37.35 -23.84 19.83
N ASP A 316 37.81 -23.72 18.60
CA ASP A 316 39.03 -24.40 18.13
C ASP A 316 40.24 -23.62 18.64
N LEU A 317 41.21 -24.32 19.25
CA LEU A 317 42.40 -23.71 19.86
C LEU A 317 43.67 -24.12 19.13
N ASN A 318 44.64 -23.21 19.09
CA ASN A 318 46.00 -23.52 18.69
C ASN A 318 46.76 -24.19 19.87
N ALA A 319 47.95 -24.73 19.59
CA ALA A 319 48.76 -25.43 20.60
C ALA A 319 49.21 -24.53 21.79
N ASP A 320 49.18 -23.21 21.62
CA ASP A 320 49.48 -22.20 22.63
C ASP A 320 48.23 -21.75 23.44
N GLY A 321 47.06 -22.29 23.12
CA GLY A 321 45.78 -21.97 23.77
C GLY A 321 45.07 -20.74 23.21
N THR A 322 45.56 -20.14 22.12
CA THR A 322 44.88 -19.02 21.45
C THR A 322 43.65 -19.51 20.66
N PRO A 323 42.53 -18.77 20.68
CA PRO A 323 41.35 -19.14 19.91
C PRO A 323 41.59 -18.92 18.41
N ASN A 324 41.35 -19.96 17.62
CA ASN A 324 41.43 -19.93 16.16
C ASN A 324 40.05 -19.67 15.55
N ARG A 325 39.02 -20.40 16.01
CA ARG A 325 37.67 -20.31 15.47
C ARG A 325 36.61 -20.52 16.53
N VAL A 326 35.66 -19.59 16.62
CA VAL A 326 34.48 -19.70 17.49
C VAL A 326 33.27 -20.14 16.66
N GLN A 327 32.55 -21.15 17.14
CA GLN A 327 31.33 -21.67 16.52
C GLN A 327 30.20 -21.76 17.55
N ILE A 328 29.05 -21.18 17.24
CA ILE A 328 27.83 -21.40 18.01
C ILE A 328 27.17 -22.69 17.54
N LYS A 329 27.12 -23.71 18.41
CA LYS A 329 26.47 -25.01 18.15
C LYS A 329 24.97 -24.94 18.38
N ARG A 330 24.54 -24.17 19.38
CA ARG A 330 23.14 -23.91 19.70
C ARG A 330 22.99 -22.46 20.16
N SER A 331 22.11 -21.72 19.50
CA SER A 331 21.77 -20.34 19.85
C SER A 331 21.01 -20.29 21.18
N SER A 332 21.20 -19.21 21.95
CA SER A 332 20.39 -18.91 23.14
C SER A 332 18.97 -18.45 22.83
N GLY A 333 18.68 -18.13 21.56
CA GLY A 333 17.46 -17.48 21.11
C GLY A 333 17.54 -15.95 21.09
N ILE A 334 18.63 -15.35 21.57
CA ILE A 334 18.84 -13.90 21.59
C ILE A 334 20.10 -13.56 20.77
N ALA A 335 19.93 -13.07 19.55
CA ALA A 335 21.04 -12.86 18.61
C ALA A 335 22.13 -11.90 19.12
N LEU A 336 21.74 -10.80 19.79
CA LEU A 336 22.70 -9.84 20.35
C LEU A 336 23.53 -10.45 21.49
N PHE A 337 22.94 -11.34 22.28
CA PHE A 337 23.66 -12.05 23.33
C PHE A 337 24.62 -13.09 22.73
N ASP A 338 24.17 -13.84 21.72
CA ASP A 338 25.01 -14.82 21.03
C ASP A 338 26.24 -14.18 20.38
N ASP A 339 26.06 -13.03 19.73
CA ASP A 339 27.16 -12.24 19.14
C ASP A 339 28.13 -11.72 20.21
N ALA A 340 27.61 -11.18 21.32
CA ALA A 340 28.44 -10.70 22.42
C ALA A 340 29.28 -11.83 23.05
N VAL A 341 28.70 -13.02 23.23
CA VAL A 341 29.42 -14.18 23.75
C VAL A 341 30.44 -14.71 22.74
N SER A 342 30.12 -14.73 21.44
CA SER A 342 31.09 -15.08 20.40
C SER A 342 32.32 -14.18 20.43
N LYS A 343 32.12 -12.86 20.59
CA LYS A 343 33.20 -11.87 20.76
C LYS A 343 33.98 -12.08 22.05
N GLY A 344 33.30 -12.40 23.15
CA GLY A 344 33.97 -12.72 24.42
C GLY A 344 34.85 -13.97 24.33
N LEU A 345 34.37 -15.01 23.64
CA LEU A 345 35.13 -16.24 23.38
C LEU A 345 36.37 -15.98 22.53
N ALA A 346 36.27 -15.11 21.52
CA ALA A 346 37.41 -14.73 20.69
C ALA A 346 38.44 -13.86 21.45
N ARG A 347 38.00 -13.09 22.46
CA ARG A 347 38.87 -12.23 23.28
C ARG A 347 39.57 -12.98 24.42
N CYS A 348 39.07 -14.14 24.82
CA CYS A 348 39.74 -15.00 25.78
C CYS A 348 40.98 -15.64 25.11
N SER A 349 42.12 -14.95 25.16
CA SER A 349 43.36 -15.38 24.50
C SER A 349 44.58 -15.14 25.41
N PRO A 350 45.32 -16.19 25.80
CA PRO A 350 45.01 -17.61 25.61
C PRO A 350 43.89 -18.09 26.54
N PHE A 351 43.22 -19.17 26.17
CA PHE A 351 42.31 -19.87 27.06
C PHE A 351 43.04 -20.38 28.31
N PRO A 352 42.35 -20.49 29.46
CA PRO A 352 42.96 -21.05 30.66
C PRO A 352 43.45 -22.48 30.39
N LYS A 353 44.60 -22.83 30.95
CA LYS A 353 45.22 -24.13 30.74
C LYS A 353 44.37 -25.24 31.37
N PRO A 354 43.98 -26.30 30.61
CA PRO A 354 43.21 -27.40 31.17
C PRO A 354 43.98 -28.20 32.22
N PRO A 355 43.29 -28.95 33.10
CA PRO A 355 43.95 -29.82 34.08
C PRO A 355 44.87 -30.89 33.48
N SER A 356 44.66 -31.27 32.21
CA SER A 356 45.54 -32.16 31.45
C SER A 356 46.94 -31.58 31.18
N GLY A 357 47.13 -30.27 31.37
CA GLY A 357 48.40 -29.59 31.10
C GLY A 357 48.70 -29.36 29.62
N GLN A 358 47.83 -29.77 28.70
CA GLN A 358 47.95 -29.54 27.26
C GLN A 358 46.64 -28.99 26.70
N TYR A 359 46.74 -28.07 25.73
CA TYR A 359 45.56 -27.52 25.05
C TYR A 359 44.99 -28.54 24.06
N PRO A 360 43.69 -28.87 24.16
CA PRO A 360 43.03 -29.68 23.14
C PRO A 360 42.86 -28.87 21.86
N SER A 361 42.67 -29.56 20.72
CA SER A 361 42.39 -28.90 19.42
C SER A 361 41.09 -28.09 19.43
N TYR A 362 40.16 -28.40 20.33
CA TYR A 362 38.93 -27.64 20.53
C TYR A 362 38.39 -27.81 21.96
N ILE A 363 37.58 -26.84 22.39
CA ILE A 363 36.81 -26.88 23.64
C ILE A 363 35.33 -26.66 23.32
N ASP A 364 34.48 -27.53 23.84
CA ASP A 364 33.03 -27.34 23.83
C ASP A 364 32.57 -26.83 25.21
N GLY A 365 31.59 -25.93 25.21
CA GLY A 365 31.07 -25.37 26.46
C GLY A 365 29.67 -24.77 26.30
N GLU A 366 29.08 -24.43 27.44
CA GLU A 366 27.83 -23.70 27.53
C GLU A 366 28.08 -22.34 28.20
N TYR A 367 27.46 -21.29 27.70
CA TYR A 367 27.46 -19.98 28.33
C TYR A 367 26.01 -19.59 28.65
N ARG A 368 25.75 -19.26 29.91
CA ARG A 368 24.43 -18.84 30.38
C ARG A 368 24.46 -17.38 30.78
N MET A 369 23.37 -16.67 30.51
CA MET A 369 23.28 -15.22 30.73
C MET A 369 23.45 -14.83 32.20
N PHE A 370 22.94 -15.66 33.13
CA PHE A 370 22.88 -15.34 34.56
C PHE A 370 23.85 -16.18 35.44
N ASP A 371 24.89 -16.79 34.85
CA ASP A 371 25.87 -17.67 35.54
C ASP A 371 27.27 -17.05 35.72
#